data_AF-F9EN02-F1
#
_entry.id   AF-F9EN02-F1
#
_cell.length_a   1.000
_cell.length_b   1.000
_cell.length_c   1.000
_cell.angle_alpha   90.00
_cell.angle_beta   90.00
_cell.angle_gamma   90.00
#
_symmetry.space_group_name_H-M   'P 1'
#
loop_
_entity.id
_entity.type
_entity.pdbx_description
1 polymer ?
#
loop_
_entity_poly.entity_id
_entity_poly.type
_entity_poly.pdbx_seq_one_letter_code
_entity_poly.pdbx_strand_id
1 'polypeptide(L)' 'MRVIGIDPGTAIVGYGIIDYDKNKYSVVDYGVILTSKDFNTEERLEVIYNNMDKILKKI' A
#
# COMPACT_ATOMS: atom_id res chain seq x y z
N MET A 1 16.40 -8.39 0.81
CA MET A 1 15.13 -8.71 0.13
C MET A 1 14.08 -7.76 0.65
N ARG A 2 13.36 -7.06 -0.24
CA ARG A 2 12.25 -6.18 0.15
C ARG A 2 10.93 -6.92 -0.01
N VAL A 3 10.05 -6.80 0.99
CA VAL A 3 8.74 -7.46 1.02
C VAL A 3 7.67 -6.40 1.27
N ILE A 4 6.58 -6.47 0.51
CA ILE A 4 5.39 -5.64 0.72
C ILE A 4 4.21 -6.53 1.11
N GLY A 5 3.60 -6.23 2.24
CA GLY A 5 2.32 -6.79 2.67
C GLY A 5 1.20 -5.83 2.30
N ILE A 6 0.10 -6.35 1.75
CA ILE A 6 -1.08 -5.59 1.38
C ILE A 6 -2.29 -6.23 2.05
N ASP A 7 -3.08 -5.42 2.77
CA ASP A 7 -4.38 -5.78 3.31
C ASP A 7 -5.48 -5.11 2.46
N PRO A 8 -6.09 -5.83 1.52
CA PRO A 8 -6.96 -5.24 0.50
C PRO A 8 -8.34 -4.85 1.04
N GLY A 9 -8.84 -3.72 0.53
CA GLY A 9 -10.19 -3.21 0.77
C GLY A 9 -10.53 -2.12 -0.24
N THR A 10 -11.81 -1.72 -0.33
CA THR A 10 -12.23 -0.67 -1.28
C THR A 10 -12.36 0.71 -0.64
N ALA A 11 -12.53 0.77 0.69
CA ALA A 11 -12.59 2.01 1.46
C ALA A 11 -11.25 2.36 2.11
N ILE A 12 -10.56 1.33 2.60
CA ILE A 12 -9.27 1.41 3.29
C ILE A 12 -8.44 0.24 2.77
N VAL A 13 -7.24 0.52 2.26
CA VAL A 13 -6.22 -0.49 1.92
C VAL A 13 -5.03 -0.28 2.83
N GLY A 14 -4.67 -1.29 3.62
CA GLY A 14 -3.46 -1.27 4.44
C GLY A 14 -2.24 -1.74 3.65
N TYR A 15 -1.07 -1.17 3.92
CA TYR A 15 0.19 -1.70 3.41
C TYR A 15 1.31 -1.59 4.45
N GLY A 16 2.28 -2.50 4.35
CA GLY A 16 3.51 -2.49 5.14
C GLY A 16 4.69 -2.98 4.32
N ILE A 17 5.84 -2.34 4.46
CA ILE A 17 7.06 -2.63 3.71
C ILE A 17 8.18 -2.93 4.69
N ILE A 18 8.84 -4.07 4.49
CA ILE A 18 9.98 -4.49 5.29
C ILE A 18 11.15 -4.89 4.40
N ASP A 19 12.35 -4.67 4.90
CA ASP A 19 13.57 -5.27 4.37
C ASP A 19 13.99 -6.44 5.26
N TYR A 20 14.33 -7.54 4.61
CA TYR A 20 14.93 -8.73 5.19
C TYR A 20 16.36 -8.91 4.68
N ASP A 21 17.32 -8.93 5.59
CA ASP A 21 18.73 -9.26 5.31
C ASP A 21 19.28 -10.20 6.38
N LYS A 22 19.70 -11.41 5.97
CA LYS A 22 20.38 -12.41 6.79
C LYS A 22 19.85 -12.51 8.24
N ASN A 23 18.55 -12.80 8.38
CA ASN A 23 17.81 -12.91 9.66
C ASN A 23 17.49 -11.61 10.41
N LYS A 24 17.73 -10.43 9.82
CA LYS A 24 17.26 -9.16 10.36
C LYS A 24 16.09 -8.65 9.53
N TYR A 25 15.04 -8.22 10.24
CA TYR A 25 13.92 -7.50 9.66
C TYR A 25 14.03 -6.03 10.04
N SER A 26 13.74 -5.15 9.10
CA SER A 26 13.66 -3.71 9.34
C SER A 26 12.44 -3.14 8.65
N VAL A 27 11.73 -2.25 9.34
CA VAL A 27 10.56 -1.56 8.80
C VAL A 27 11.06 -0.46 7.85
N VAL A 28 10.50 -0.43 6.64
CA VAL A 28 10.83 0.57 5.61
C VAL A 28 9.76 1.65 5.58
N ASP A 29 8.49 1.27 5.44
CA ASP A 29 7.34 2.18 5.43
C ASP A 29 6.05 1.40 5.75
N TYR A 30 5.00 2.09 6.16
CA TYR A 30 3.67 1.51 6.35
C TYR A 30 2.60 2.60 6.31
N GLY A 31 1.38 2.22 5.98
CA GLY A 31 0.28 3.17 5.97
C GLY A 31 -1.02 2.61 5.46
N VAL A 32 -1.94 3.53 5.17
CA VAL A 32 -3.26 3.21 4.61
C VAL A 32 -3.55 4.12 3.42
N ILE A 33 -4.20 3.56 2.41
CA ILE A 33 -4.82 4.31 1.31
C ILE A 33 -6.31 4.41 1.64
N LEU A 34 -6.81 5.64 1.79
CA LEU A 34 -8.21 5.92 2.08
C LEU A 34 -8.91 6.39 0.82
N THR A 35 -10.13 5.89 0.57
CA THR A 35 -10.99 6.38 -0.51
C THR A 35 -12.25 7.02 0.08
N SER A 36 -12.78 8.05 -0.60
CA SER A 36 -14.01 8.70 -0.16
C SER A 36 -15.21 7.76 -0.29
N LYS A 37 -16.20 7.93 0.58
CA LYS A 37 -17.48 7.22 0.46
C LYS A 37 -18.26 7.63 -0.79
N ASP A 38 -18.06 8.87 -1.24
CA ASP A 38 -18.76 9.48 -2.36
C ASP A 38 -18.27 8.98 -3.73
N PHE A 39 -17.12 8.30 -3.75
CA PHE A 39 -16.57 7.72 -4.98
C PHE A 39 -17.28 6.43 -5.37
N ASN A 40 -17.54 6.30 -6.66
CA ASN A 40 -17.96 5.04 -7.27
C ASN A 40 -16.82 4.01 -7.22
N THR A 41 -17.12 2.77 -7.61
CA THR A 41 -16.16 1.67 -7.51
C THR A 41 -14.93 1.92 -8.39
N GLU A 42 -15.13 2.45 -9.58
CA GLU A 42 -14.07 2.70 -10.56
C GLU A 42 -13.09 3.77 -10.07
N GLU A 43 -13.60 4.87 -9.54
CA GLU A 43 -12.85 5.96 -8.92
C GLU A 43 -12.03 5.46 -7.72
N ARG A 44 -12.61 4.61 -6.87
CA ARG A 44 -11.89 4.01 -5.73
C ARG A 44 -10.72 3.16 -6.21
N LEU A 45 -10.94 2.34 -7.24
CA LEU A 45 -9.89 1.50 -7.81
C LEU A 45 -8.77 2.34 -8.44
N GLU A 46 -9.11 3.43 -9.13
CA GLU A 46 -8.13 4.38 -9.66
C GLU A 46 -7.29 5.02 -8.55
N VAL A 47 -7.93 5.46 -7.46
CA VAL A 47 -7.23 6.03 -6.30
C VAL A 47 -6.29 5.01 -5.67
N ILE A 48 -6.75 3.76 -5.48
CA ILE A 48 -5.93 2.68 -4.93
C ILE A 48 -4.73 2.41 -5.84
N TYR A 49 -4.95 2.28 -7.14
CA TYR A 49 -3.89 2.06 -8.12
C TYR A 49 -2.85 3.17 -8.11
N ASN A 50 -3.29 4.42 -8.24
CA ASN A 50 -2.40 5.59 -8.30
C ASN A 50 -1.56 5.76 -7.03
N ASN A 51 -2.13 5.48 -5.85
CA ASN A 51 -1.37 5.55 -4.60
C ASN A 51 -0.39 4.38 -4.47
N MET A 52 -0.80 3.17 -4.83
CA MET A 52 0.09 2.01 -4.79
C MET A 52 1.27 2.18 -5.76
N ASP A 53 1.03 2.65 -6.98
CA ASP A 53 2.09 2.95 -7.96
C ASP A 53 3.09 4.00 -7.44
N LYS A 54 2.61 5.06 -6.78
CA LYS A 54 3.48 6.05 -6.13
C LYS A 54 4.35 5.44 -5.04
N ILE A 55 3.78 4.57 -4.20
CA ILE A 55 4.52 3.87 -3.14
C ILE A 55 5.59 2.97 -3.76
N LEU A 56 5.22 2.17 -4.75
CA LEU A 56 6.13 1.25 -5.44
C LEU A 56 7.27 1.95 -6.19
N LYS A 57 7.06 3.19 -6.67
CA LYS A 57 8.11 4.00 -7.32
C LYS A 57 9.05 4.70 -6.34
N LYS A 58 8.63 4.87 -5.09
CA LYS A 58 9.42 5.55 -4.04
C LYS A 58 10.41 4.59 -3.35
N ILE A 59 10.11 3.29 -3.37
CA ILE A 59 10.92 2.21 -2.79
C ILE A 59 11.96 1.67 -3.77
#